data_AF-A0A7S3DXR5-F1
#
_entry.id   AF-A0A7S3DXR5-F1
#
_cell.length_a   1.000
_cell.length_b   1.000
_cell.length_c   1.000
_cell.angle_alpha   90.00
_cell.angle_beta   90.00
_cell.angle_gamma   90.00
#
_symmetry.space_group_name_H-M   'P 1'
#
loop_
_entity.id
_entity.type
_entity.pdbx_description
1 polymer ?
#
loop_
_entity_poly.entity_id
_entity_poly.type
_entity_poly.pdbx_seq_one_letter_code
_entity_poly.pdbx_strand_id
1 'polypeptide(L)'
;MSARMLNNNPAMIVGAVDTKDVNEFARFGSAHVYERGDNGWEAVGDMIQPTILPSEAAGAFGASVAMASEKRRIVVGAPSSSVDLENIDTGRVYTFEFNGNAWEWMSAPLVGTKPGGLLGTSVDMSKDGSRMLIGSPGSRSG
;
A
#
# COMPACT_ATOMS: atom_id res chain seq x y z
N MET A 1 4.11 -1.47 -11.20
CA MET A 1 3.45 -2.73 -10.77
C MET A 1 4.42 -3.46 -9.87
N SER A 2 4.00 -3.84 -8.67
CA SER A 2 4.82 -4.59 -7.70
C SER A 2 4.10 -5.87 -7.31
N ALA A 3 4.83 -6.97 -7.13
CA ALA A 3 4.29 -8.23 -6.65
C ALA A 3 5.26 -8.86 -5.65
N ARG A 4 4.72 -9.46 -4.58
CA ARG A 4 5.53 -10.20 -3.59
C ARG A 4 4.87 -11.52 -3.25
N MET A 5 5.67 -12.59 -3.25
CA MET A 5 5.29 -13.91 -2.75
C MET A 5 5.99 -14.19 -1.42
N LEU A 6 5.32 -14.91 -0.51
CA LEU A 6 5.90 -15.42 0.73
C LEU A 6 6.11 -16.92 0.61
N ASN A 7 7.31 -17.40 0.97
CA ASN A 7 7.56 -18.83 1.06
C ASN A 7 6.72 -19.43 2.21
N ASN A 8 6.02 -20.53 1.93
CA ASN A 8 5.12 -21.29 2.82
C ASN A 8 3.72 -20.71 3.10
N ASN A 9 3.28 -19.66 2.40
CA ASN A 9 1.87 -19.26 2.40
C ASN A 9 1.50 -18.83 0.98
N PRO A 10 0.54 -19.47 0.28
CA PRO A 10 0.23 -19.21 -1.13
C PRO A 10 -0.39 -17.83 -1.41
N ALA A 11 -0.17 -16.82 -0.58
CA ALA A 11 -0.72 -15.50 -0.74
C ALA A 11 0.26 -14.56 -1.48
N MET A 12 -0.23 -13.89 -2.51
CA MET A 12 0.46 -12.88 -3.31
C MET A 12 -0.31 -11.57 -3.23
N ILE A 13 0.40 -10.47 -3.01
CA ILE A 13 -0.15 -9.12 -3.14
C ILE A 13 0.40 -8.45 -4.39
N VAL A 14 -0.48 -7.82 -5.16
CA VAL A 14 -0.16 -7.12 -6.41
C VAL A 14 -0.64 -5.68 -6.32
N GLY A 15 0.28 -4.74 -6.54
CA GLY A 15 -0.02 -3.32 -6.65
C GLY A 15 -0.08 -2.84 -8.10
N ALA A 16 -1.13 -2.12 -8.45
CA ALA A 16 -1.39 -1.52 -9.74
C ALA A 16 -1.48 0.01 -9.60
N VAL A 17 -0.40 0.72 -9.92
CA VAL A 17 -0.21 2.17 -9.68
C VAL A 17 -1.11 3.11 -10.48
N ASP A 18 -2.03 2.59 -11.32
CA ASP A 18 -2.68 3.41 -12.34
C ASP A 18 -4.17 3.09 -12.59
N THR A 19 -4.86 2.58 -11.57
CA THR A 19 -6.31 2.40 -11.59
C THR A 19 -7.01 3.71 -11.26
N LYS A 20 -8.11 3.99 -11.97
CA LYS A 20 -8.98 5.13 -11.71
C LYS A 20 -9.79 4.86 -10.44
N ASP A 21 -9.98 5.87 -9.60
CA ASP A 21 -10.92 5.84 -8.47
C ASP A 21 -12.35 5.57 -8.99
N VAL A 22 -13.20 4.96 -8.15
CA VAL A 22 -14.66 4.89 -8.33
C VAL A 22 -15.30 6.28 -8.47
N ASN A 23 -14.61 7.34 -8.05
CA ASN A 23 -15.03 8.74 -8.18
C ASN A 23 -14.29 9.54 -9.28
N GLU A 24 -13.52 8.90 -10.17
CA GLU A 24 -12.90 9.47 -11.38
C GLU A 24 -11.91 10.66 -11.25
N PHE A 25 -11.66 11.23 -10.05
CA PHE A 25 -10.89 12.48 -9.94
C PHE A 25 -9.40 12.36 -9.64
N ALA A 26 -8.87 11.21 -9.21
CA ALA A 26 -7.43 11.00 -9.36
C ALA A 26 -6.98 9.53 -9.39
N ARG A 27 -5.79 9.35 -10.00
CA ARG A 27 -5.17 8.06 -10.29
C ARG A 27 -4.27 7.72 -9.12
N PHE A 28 -4.80 6.94 -8.20
CA PHE A 28 -4.05 6.53 -7.03
C PHE A 28 -3.45 5.15 -7.22
N GLY A 29 -4.10 4.28 -8.01
CA GLY A 29 -3.73 2.88 -8.07
C GLY A 29 -4.48 2.04 -7.03
N SER A 30 -4.26 0.73 -7.06
CA SER A 30 -4.91 -0.23 -6.15
C SER A 30 -3.97 -1.37 -5.79
N ALA A 31 -4.34 -2.11 -4.73
CA ALA A 31 -3.71 -3.37 -4.38
C ALA A 31 -4.75 -4.49 -4.39
N HIS A 32 -4.31 -5.68 -4.77
CA HIS A 32 -5.12 -6.90 -4.79
C HIS A 32 -4.35 -8.01 -4.08
N VAL A 33 -5.05 -8.83 -3.32
CA VAL A 33 -4.47 -10.01 -2.67
C VAL A 33 -5.08 -11.25 -3.29
N TYR A 34 -4.24 -12.21 -3.63
CA TYR A 34 -4.63 -13.50 -4.19
C TYR A 34 -4.05 -14.61 -3.34
N GLU A 35 -4.82 -15.64 -3.04
CA GLU A 35 -4.36 -16.88 -2.43
C GLU A 35 -4.41 -18.00 -3.49
N ARG A 36 -3.36 -18.82 -3.57
CA ARG A 36 -3.34 -20.00 -4.44
C ARG A 36 -4.05 -21.17 -3.76
N GLY A 37 -5.23 -21.48 -4.28
CA GLY A 37 -5.98 -22.70 -3.99
C GLY A 37 -5.68 -23.83 -4.97
N ASP A 38 -6.47 -24.89 -4.89
CA ASP A 38 -6.32 -26.10 -5.72
C ASP A 38 -6.52 -25.80 -7.22
N ASN A 39 -7.32 -24.78 -7.54
CA ASN A 39 -7.68 -24.41 -8.92
C ASN A 39 -6.90 -23.21 -9.46
N GLY A 40 -5.87 -22.76 -8.76
CA GLY A 40 -5.06 -21.59 -9.16
C GLY A 40 -5.19 -20.42 -8.19
N TRP A 41 -5.00 -19.21 -8.70
CA TRP A 41 -5.03 -17.99 -7.90
C TRP A 41 -6.45 -17.46 -7.76
N GLU A 42 -6.90 -17.30 -6.52
CA GLU A 42 -8.22 -16.79 -6.17
C GLU A 42 -8.08 -15.47 -5.41
N ALA A 43 -8.91 -14.48 -5.72
CA ALA A 43 -8.86 -13.18 -5.04
C ALA A 43 -9.37 -13.31 -3.60
N VAL A 44 -8.69 -12.64 -2.67
CA VAL A 44 -9.05 -12.60 -1.25
C VAL A 44 -9.57 -11.21 -0.91
N GLY A 45 -10.89 -11.11 -0.74
CA GLY A 45 -11.58 -9.84 -0.50
C GLY A 45 -11.60 -8.93 -1.73
N ASP A 46 -12.17 -7.74 -1.54
CA ASP A 46 -12.29 -6.73 -2.57
C ASP A 46 -10.96 -6.00 -2.84
N MET A 47 -10.95 -5.24 -3.94
CA MET A 47 -9.86 -4.34 -4.30
C MET A 47 -9.58 -3.34 -3.18
N ILE A 48 -8.30 -3.15 -2.88
CA ILE A 48 -7.84 -2.26 -1.82
C ILE A 48 -7.44 -0.93 -2.45
N GLN A 49 -8.07 0.14 -1.97
CA GLN A 49 -7.79 1.51 -2.37
C GLN A 49 -7.68 2.43 -1.14
N PRO A 50 -6.89 3.51 -1.24
CA PRO A 50 -6.84 4.47 -0.17
C PRO A 50 -8.08 5.37 -0.20
N THR A 51 -8.75 5.56 0.94
CA THR A 51 -9.60 6.73 1.17
C THR A 51 -8.71 7.96 1.32
N ILE A 52 -8.89 8.96 0.46
CA ILE A 52 -8.20 10.25 0.59
C ILE A 52 -9.20 11.40 0.60
N LEU A 53 -8.78 12.53 1.16
CA LEU A 53 -9.57 13.76 1.11
C LEU A 53 -9.46 14.42 -0.27
N PRO A 54 -10.45 15.23 -0.70
CA PRO A 54 -10.41 15.90 -2.02
C PRO A 54 -9.19 16.80 -2.26
N SER A 55 -8.57 17.30 -1.18
CA SER A 55 -7.36 18.14 -1.22
C SER A 55 -6.07 17.35 -1.34
N GLU A 56 -6.13 16.02 -1.27
CA GLU A 56 -4.98 15.13 -1.23
C GLU A 56 -4.82 14.39 -2.56
N ALA A 57 -3.61 13.90 -2.82
CA ALA A 57 -3.37 12.94 -3.88
C ALA A 57 -2.71 11.69 -3.27
N ALA A 58 -3.24 10.49 -3.52
CA ALA A 58 -2.57 9.23 -3.22
C ALA A 58 -1.77 8.72 -4.43
N GLY A 59 -0.93 9.57 -5.02
CA GLY A 59 -0.17 9.22 -6.22
C GLY A 59 0.64 7.93 -6.02
N ALA A 60 0.48 7.01 -6.97
CA ALA A 60 1.19 5.73 -7.02
C ALA A 60 0.98 4.79 -5.82
N PHE A 61 -0.20 4.79 -5.19
CA PHE A 61 -0.63 3.70 -4.32
C PHE A 61 -0.49 2.33 -5.00
N GLY A 62 0.06 1.37 -4.27
CA GLY A 62 0.43 0.07 -4.83
C GLY A 62 1.79 0.07 -5.54
N ALA A 63 2.59 1.15 -5.43
CA ALA A 63 3.96 1.15 -5.95
C ALA A 63 4.83 0.12 -5.25
N SER A 64 4.60 -0.10 -3.95
CA SER A 64 5.26 -1.12 -3.15
C SER A 64 4.24 -1.81 -2.25
N VAL A 65 4.42 -3.13 -2.05
CA VAL A 65 3.50 -3.95 -1.27
C VAL A 65 4.25 -4.99 -0.44
N ALA A 66 3.80 -5.21 0.79
CA ALA A 66 4.31 -6.24 1.69
C ALA A 66 3.16 -6.87 2.49
N MET A 67 3.37 -8.09 2.99
CA MET A 67 2.36 -8.83 3.74
C MET A 67 3.00 -9.61 4.89
N ALA A 68 2.31 -9.67 6.02
CA ALA A 68 2.58 -10.57 7.12
C ALA A 68 1.83 -11.89 6.88
N SER A 69 2.56 -13.00 6.72
CA SER A 69 1.94 -14.31 6.44
C SER A 69 1.17 -14.90 7.62
N GLU A 70 1.37 -14.42 8.86
CA GLU A 70 0.69 -14.98 10.05
C GLU A 70 -0.55 -14.19 10.49
N LYS A 71 -0.69 -12.92 10.09
CA LYS A 71 -1.75 -12.02 10.59
C LYS A 71 -2.67 -11.43 9.52
N ARG A 72 -2.64 -11.96 8.29
CA ARG A 72 -3.39 -11.42 7.12
C ARG A 72 -3.40 -9.89 7.11
N ARG A 73 -2.20 -9.32 7.24
CA ARG A 73 -1.95 -7.88 7.31
C ARG A 73 -1.04 -7.50 6.16
N ILE A 74 -1.33 -6.36 5.54
CA ILE A 74 -0.55 -5.86 4.42
C ILE A 74 -0.12 -4.42 4.64
N VAL A 75 0.93 -4.04 3.93
CA VAL A 75 1.42 -2.66 3.85
C VAL A 75 1.47 -2.27 2.39
N VAL A 76 0.98 -1.08 2.07
CA VAL A 76 0.96 -0.54 0.71
C VAL A 76 1.57 0.85 0.70
N GLY A 77 2.58 1.06 -0.15
CA GLY A 77 3.21 2.36 -0.35
C GLY A 77 2.55 3.17 -1.46
N ALA A 78 2.51 4.48 -1.26
CA ALA A 78 2.08 5.51 -2.22
C ALA A 78 3.11 6.66 -2.21
N PRO A 79 4.31 6.48 -2.82
CA PRO A 79 5.42 7.41 -2.69
C PRO A 79 5.17 8.77 -3.33
N SER A 80 4.30 8.87 -4.34
CA SER A 80 3.91 10.15 -4.97
C SER A 80 2.64 10.74 -4.34
N SER A 81 2.34 10.34 -3.11
CA SER A 81 1.22 10.92 -2.37
C SER A 81 1.60 12.31 -1.85
N SER A 82 0.69 13.26 -2.03
CA SER A 82 0.80 14.64 -1.57
C SER A 82 -0.28 14.93 -0.53
N VAL A 83 0.09 15.61 0.54
CA VAL A 83 -0.83 15.98 1.64
C VAL A 83 -1.58 17.26 1.29
N ASP A 84 -0.90 18.21 0.66
CA ASP A 84 -1.41 19.49 0.19
C ASP A 84 -0.45 20.06 -0.88
N LEU A 85 -0.68 21.32 -1.29
CA LEU A 85 0.11 22.01 -2.32
C LEU A 85 1.54 22.39 -1.88
N GLU A 86 1.83 22.40 -0.58
CA GLU A 86 3.17 22.70 -0.04
C GLU A 86 3.93 21.41 0.31
N ASN A 87 3.21 20.30 0.51
CA ASN A 87 3.70 18.99 0.92
C ASN A 87 3.57 17.96 -0.20
N ILE A 88 4.06 18.35 -1.38
CA ILE A 88 4.04 17.54 -2.60
C ILE A 88 5.01 16.37 -2.49
N ASP A 89 4.58 15.18 -2.92
CA ASP A 89 5.39 13.96 -3.00
C ASP A 89 6.12 13.61 -1.69
N THR A 90 5.48 13.93 -0.55
CA THR A 90 5.92 13.49 0.78
C THR A 90 5.88 11.97 0.89
N GLY A 91 4.90 11.34 0.24
CA GLY A 91 4.67 9.91 0.23
C GLY A 91 3.88 9.42 1.44
N ARG A 92 3.15 8.33 1.25
CA ARG A 92 2.34 7.68 2.30
C ARG A 92 2.51 6.18 2.32
N VAL A 93 2.26 5.60 3.50
CA VAL A 93 2.19 4.15 3.69
C VAL A 93 0.93 3.79 4.46
N TYR A 94 0.17 2.84 3.91
CA TYR A 94 -1.11 2.38 4.42
C TYR A 94 -0.98 0.95 4.96
N THR A 95 -1.64 0.67 6.08
CA THR A 95 -1.69 -0.68 6.67
C THR A 95 -3.13 -1.17 6.71
N PHE A 96 -3.35 -2.38 6.18
CA PHE A 96 -4.65 -3.01 6.16
C PHE A 96 -4.60 -4.39 6.82
N GLU A 97 -5.70 -4.80 7.43
CA GLU A 97 -5.88 -6.13 8.02
C GLU A 97 -7.16 -6.75 7.48
N PHE A 98 -7.08 -8.04 7.15
CA PHE A 98 -8.23 -8.78 6.64
C PHE A 98 -9.08 -9.28 7.80
N ASN A 99 -10.35 -8.88 7.85
CA ASN A 99 -11.27 -9.28 8.92
C ASN A 99 -11.96 -10.64 8.67
N GLY A 100 -11.65 -11.31 7.56
CA GLY A 100 -12.31 -12.55 7.11
C GLY A 100 -13.20 -12.35 5.87
N ASN A 101 -13.66 -11.12 5.63
CA ASN A 101 -14.50 -10.75 4.49
C ASN A 101 -13.88 -9.63 3.65
N ALA A 102 -13.31 -8.62 4.28
CA ALA A 102 -12.78 -7.42 3.63
C ALA A 102 -11.44 -6.96 4.24
N TRP A 103 -10.71 -6.18 3.47
CA TRP A 103 -9.49 -5.49 3.92
C TRP A 103 -9.87 -4.17 4.58
N GLU A 104 -9.63 -4.07 5.89
CA GLU A 104 -9.96 -2.89 6.68
C GLU A 104 -8.72 -2.08 7.02
N TRP A 105 -8.89 -0.77 7.12
CA TRP A 105 -7.85 0.14 7.59
C TRP A 105 -7.54 -0.11 9.06
N MET A 106 -6.27 -0.32 9.36
CA MET A 106 -5.85 -0.48 10.75
C MET A 106 -5.66 0.86 11.48
N SER A 107 -5.13 1.86 10.79
CA SER A 107 -4.73 3.13 11.37
C SER A 107 -4.66 4.23 10.33
N ALA A 108 -4.47 5.47 10.79
CA ALA A 108 -4.04 6.57 9.91
C ALA A 108 -2.76 6.17 9.14
N PRO A 109 -2.60 6.63 7.89
CA PRO A 109 -1.42 6.31 7.11
C PRO A 109 -0.20 6.98 7.72
N LEU A 110 0.95 6.35 7.54
CA LEU A 110 2.22 7.02 7.82
C LEU A 110 2.47 8.02 6.70
N VAL A 111 2.79 9.26 7.07
CA VAL A 111 2.97 10.37 6.14
C VAL A 111 4.42 10.82 6.19
N GLY A 112 5.05 10.99 5.02
CA GLY A 112 6.38 11.55 4.92
C GLY A 112 6.41 13.00 5.40
N THR A 113 7.51 13.40 6.04
CA THR A 113 7.61 14.73 6.67
C THR A 113 8.35 15.75 5.81
N LYS A 114 8.80 15.37 4.61
CA LYS A 114 9.57 16.22 3.71
C LYS A 114 8.96 16.22 2.33
N PRO A 115 8.68 17.40 1.73
CA PRO A 115 8.32 17.47 0.32
C PRO A 115 9.37 16.77 -0.54
N GLY A 116 8.91 15.95 -1.49
CA GLY A 116 9.76 15.08 -2.30
C GLY A 116 10.47 13.97 -1.51
N GLY A 117 10.04 13.67 -0.28
CA GLY A 117 10.61 12.62 0.58
C GLY A 117 10.38 11.21 0.04
N LEU A 118 9.26 11.00 -0.66
CA LEU A 118 8.88 9.74 -1.31
C LEU A 118 8.78 8.55 -0.33
N LEU A 119 8.22 8.79 0.87
CA LEU A 119 7.97 7.73 1.85
C LEU A 119 7.10 6.63 1.22
N GLY A 120 7.51 5.36 1.41
CA GLY A 120 6.77 4.22 0.85
C GLY A 120 7.24 3.80 -0.53
N THR A 121 8.38 4.32 -1.01
CA THR A 121 9.02 3.84 -2.25
C THR A 121 9.34 2.34 -2.18
N SER A 122 9.73 1.86 -1.00
CA SER A 122 9.87 0.43 -0.70
C SER A 122 9.28 0.13 0.67
N VAL A 123 8.67 -1.05 0.82
CA VAL A 123 8.12 -1.52 2.09
C VAL A 123 8.47 -2.98 2.32
N ASP A 124 8.71 -3.33 3.58
CA ASP A 124 8.81 -4.72 4.05
C ASP A 124 8.09 -4.87 5.38
N MET A 125 7.64 -6.08 5.71
CA MET A 125 6.88 -6.40 6.92
C MET A 125 7.37 -7.72 7.49
N SER A 126 7.48 -7.78 8.82
CA SER A 126 7.81 -9.02 9.53
C SER A 126 6.66 -10.03 9.40
N LYS A 127 7.01 -11.32 9.51
CA LYS A 127 6.07 -12.44 9.35
C LYS A 127 4.83 -12.32 10.25
N ASP A 128 5.04 -11.85 11.48
CA ASP A 128 4.05 -11.64 12.54
C ASP A 128 3.34 -10.28 12.46
N GLY A 129 3.65 -9.44 11.47
CA GLY A 129 3.07 -8.12 11.24
C GLY A 129 3.37 -7.09 12.34
N SER A 130 4.31 -7.35 13.25
CA SER A 130 4.64 -6.44 14.35
C SER A 130 5.65 -5.35 13.98
N ARG A 131 6.40 -5.54 12.89
CA ARG A 131 7.40 -4.60 12.42
C ARG A 131 7.26 -4.38 10.92
N MET A 132 7.59 -3.16 10.48
CA MET A 132 7.69 -2.81 9.06
C MET A 132 8.92 -1.94 8.82
N LEU A 133 9.49 -2.04 7.62
CA LEU A 133 10.55 -1.17 7.13
C LEU A 133 9.99 -0.35 5.97
N ILE A 134 10.35 0.93 5.91
CA ILE A 134 9.83 1.87 4.92
C ILE A 134 10.97 2.71 4.36
N GLY A 135 11.14 2.68 3.04
CA GLY A 135 12.09 3.51 2.32
C GLY A 135 11.53 4.90 2.03
N SER A 136 12.39 5.92 2.13
CA SER A 136 12.10 7.32 1.85
C SER A 136 13.31 7.98 1.18
N PRO A 137 13.64 7.60 -0.08
CA PRO A 137 14.92 7.94 -0.72
C PRO A 137 15.09 9.44 -0.99
N GLY A 138 14.00 10.19 -1.08
CA GLY A 138 14.03 11.63 -1.27
C GLY A 138 14.21 12.41 0.03
N SER A 139 14.11 11.75 1.19
CA SER A 139 14.34 12.36 2.50
C SER A 139 15.84 12.52 2.76
N ARG A 140 16.53 13.40 2.02
CA ARG A 140 17.88 13.82 2.39
C ARG A 140 17.84 14.55 3.73
N SER A 141 18.66 14.11 4.69
CA SER A 141 19.01 14.92 5.86
C SER A 141 19.94 16.04 5.38
N GLY A 142 19.46 17.27 5.41
CA GLY A 142 20.34 18.45 5.43
C GLY A 142 20.86 18.65 6.84
#